data_AF-A0A3P9IQR9-F1
#
_entry.id   AF-A0A3P9IQR9-F1
#
_cell.length_a   1.000
_cell.length_b   1.000
_cell.length_c   1.000
_cell.angle_alpha   90.00
_cell.angle_beta   90.00
_cell.angle_gamma   90.00
#
_symmetry.space_group_name_H-M   'P 1'
#
loop_
_entity.id
_entity.type
_entity.pdbx_description
1 polymer ?
#
loop_
_entity_poly.entity_id
_entity_poly.type
_entity_poly.pdbx_seq_one_letter_code
_entity_poly.pdbx_strand_id
1 'polypeptide(L)'
;MLYVDGMNGLISHNETVQWLYSLVGSKFRLVVKTALKLLLVFVEYTESNAALLIKAVNSVDTKRGSKLWSNVMEILNEKDGVDTELLVFGMTLINKTLAGLPDQDSYYDMVDCLEDVSASQAGHLLLCPWHLK
;
A
#
# COMPACT_ATOMS: atom_id res chain seq x y z
N MET A 1 -0.87 -17.62 -1.19
CA MET A 1 0.04 -16.95 -0.24
C MET A 1 0.33 -17.76 1.01
N LEU A 2 -0.54 -18.66 1.47
CA LEU A 2 -0.36 -19.36 2.75
C LEU A 2 0.75 -20.43 2.77
N TYR A 3 1.22 -20.87 1.60
CA TYR A 3 2.33 -21.82 1.48
C TYR A 3 3.60 -21.07 1.07
N VAL A 4 4.73 -21.48 1.66
CA VAL A 4 6.07 -20.88 1.42
C VAL A 4 6.39 -20.84 -0.07
N ASP A 5 6.15 -21.92 -0.81
CA ASP A 5 6.41 -21.98 -2.25
C ASP A 5 5.53 -21.01 -3.04
N GLY A 6 4.26 -20.87 -2.63
CA GLY A 6 3.35 -19.91 -3.25
C GLY A 6 3.79 -18.46 -3.02
N MET A 7 4.29 -18.13 -1.83
CA MET A 7 4.81 -16.79 -1.53
C MET A 7 6.12 -16.50 -2.27
N ASN A 8 7.03 -17.47 -2.32
CA ASN A 8 8.27 -17.34 -3.09
C ASN A 8 8.00 -17.14 -4.59
N GLY A 9 6.94 -17.77 -5.13
CA GLY A 9 6.47 -17.54 -6.49
C GLY A 9 6.03 -16.09 -6.74
N LEU A 10 5.30 -15.49 -5.78
CA LEU A 10 4.89 -14.07 -5.82
C LEU A 10 6.08 -13.11 -5.73
N ILE A 11 7.02 -13.40 -4.84
CA ILE A 11 8.26 -12.61 -4.67
C ILE A 11 9.07 -12.61 -5.98
N SER A 12 9.11 -13.74 -6.66
CA SER A 12 9.85 -13.90 -7.92
C SER A 12 9.17 -13.23 -9.13
N HIS A 13 7.86 -12.98 -9.08
CA HIS A 13 7.06 -12.44 -10.19
C HIS A 13 6.29 -11.19 -9.75
N ASN A 14 6.95 -10.04 -9.80
CA ASN A 14 6.40 -8.77 -9.35
C ASN A 14 5.14 -8.34 -10.13
N GLU A 15 4.92 -8.87 -11.34
CA GLU A 15 3.71 -8.65 -12.14
C GLU A 15 2.44 -9.06 -11.39
N THR A 16 2.51 -10.10 -10.55
CA THR A 16 1.37 -10.53 -9.73
C THR A 16 1.07 -9.52 -8.64
N VAL A 17 2.10 -8.92 -8.03
CA VAL A 17 1.94 -7.86 -7.03
C VAL A 17 1.41 -6.59 -7.69
N GLN A 18 1.87 -6.24 -8.89
CA GLN A 18 1.31 -5.14 -9.70
C GLN A 18 -0.17 -5.38 -9.98
N TRP A 19 -0.54 -6.60 -10.39
CA TRP A 19 -1.93 -6.95 -10.63
C TRP A 19 -2.78 -6.83 -9.36
N LEU A 20 -2.32 -7.37 -8.23
CA LEU A 20 -3.00 -7.21 -6.93
C LEU A 20 -3.19 -5.74 -6.55
N TYR A 21 -2.16 -4.91 -6.72
CA TYR A 21 -2.26 -3.47 -6.48
C TYR A 21 -3.27 -2.80 -7.41
N SER A 22 -3.32 -3.19 -8.69
CA SER A 22 -4.29 -2.64 -9.64
C SER A 22 -5.75 -2.94 -9.27
N LEU A 23 -6.00 -4.06 -8.56
CA LEU A 23 -7.33 -4.43 -8.06
C LEU A 23 -7.80 -3.55 -6.89
N VAL A 24 -6.91 -2.84 -6.22
CA VAL A 24 -7.25 -1.89 -5.16
C VAL A 24 -8.09 -0.73 -5.71
N GLY A 25 -7.85 -0.31 -6.95
CA GLY A 25 -8.66 0.69 -7.67
C GLY A 25 -9.93 0.15 -8.32
N SER A 26 -10.44 -1.01 -7.88
CA SER A 26 -11.66 -1.62 -8.43
C SER A 26 -12.93 -0.96 -7.89
N LYS A 27 -14.00 -0.93 -8.69
CA LYS A 27 -15.34 -0.47 -8.25
C LYS A 27 -16.03 -1.46 -7.31
N PHE A 28 -15.53 -2.70 -7.19
CA PHE A 28 -16.15 -3.75 -6.38
C PHE A 28 -15.48 -3.85 -5.02
N ARG A 29 -16.17 -3.37 -3.95
CA ARG A 29 -15.65 -3.35 -2.57
C ARG A 29 -15.08 -4.69 -2.08
N LEU A 30 -15.71 -5.82 -2.43
CA LEU A 30 -15.21 -7.15 -2.03
C LEU A 30 -13.85 -7.48 -2.67
N VAL A 31 -13.64 -7.06 -3.92
CA VAL A 31 -12.36 -7.25 -4.64
C VAL A 31 -11.29 -6.40 -4.01
N VAL A 32 -11.58 -5.12 -3.74
CA VAL A 32 -10.67 -4.19 -3.05
C VAL A 32 -10.26 -4.73 -1.68
N LYS A 33 -11.23 -5.17 -0.87
CA LYS A 33 -10.99 -5.76 0.45
C LYS A 33 -10.06 -6.96 0.40
N THR A 34 -10.31 -7.86 -0.55
CA THR A 34 -9.50 -9.07 -0.72
C THR A 34 -8.09 -8.72 -1.18
N ALA A 35 -7.95 -7.79 -2.13
CA ALA A 35 -6.65 -7.33 -2.61
C ALA A 35 -5.82 -6.71 -1.48
N LEU A 36 -6.41 -5.80 -0.67
CA LEU A 36 -5.71 -5.19 0.47
C LEU A 36 -5.26 -6.24 1.50
N LYS A 37 -6.11 -7.22 1.84
CA LYS A 37 -5.73 -8.31 2.75
C LYS A 37 -4.56 -9.14 2.21
N LEU A 38 -4.56 -9.46 0.92
CA LEU A 38 -3.46 -10.21 0.31
C LEU A 38 -2.16 -9.39 0.25
N LEU A 39 -2.25 -8.10 -0.05
CA LEU A 39 -1.09 -7.20 -0.03
C LEU A 39 -0.51 -7.03 1.39
N LEU A 40 -1.37 -6.97 2.42
CA LEU A 40 -0.94 -6.98 3.81
C LEU A 40 -0.19 -8.26 4.17
N VAL A 41 -0.76 -9.43 3.87
CA VAL A 41 -0.10 -10.73 4.10
C VAL A 41 1.23 -10.81 3.34
N PHE A 42 1.32 -10.23 2.14
CA PHE A 42 2.56 -10.16 1.37
C PHE A 42 3.64 -9.30 2.04
N VAL A 43 3.30 -8.07 2.46
CA VAL A 43 4.26 -7.17 3.14
C VAL A 43 4.69 -7.69 4.52
N GLU A 44 3.78 -8.34 5.25
CA GLU A 44 4.08 -8.91 6.58
C GLU A 44 4.99 -10.14 6.52
N TYR A 45 5.10 -10.79 5.37
CA TYR A 45 5.85 -12.04 5.25
C TYR A 45 7.35 -11.86 5.51
N THR A 46 7.97 -10.84 4.89
CA THR A 46 9.38 -10.47 5.09
C THR A 46 9.54 -8.97 4.85
N GLU A 47 10.42 -8.30 5.61
CA GLU A 47 10.64 -6.85 5.50
C GLU A 47 11.01 -6.41 4.07
N SER A 48 11.79 -7.22 3.35
CA SER A 48 12.17 -6.98 1.95
C SER A 48 11.00 -6.87 0.97
N ASN A 49 9.81 -7.38 1.32
CA ASN A 49 8.63 -7.30 0.45
C ASN A 49 8.06 -5.88 0.37
N ALA A 50 8.37 -5.00 1.33
CA ALA A 50 7.99 -3.59 1.27
C ALA A 50 8.54 -2.92 0.00
N ALA A 51 9.83 -3.12 -0.29
CA ALA A 51 10.46 -2.59 -1.49
C ALA A 51 9.85 -3.16 -2.78
N LEU A 52 9.47 -4.45 -2.78
CA LEU A 52 8.80 -5.08 -3.91
C LEU A 52 7.40 -4.53 -4.15
N LEU A 53 6.66 -4.21 -3.09
CA LEU A 53 5.36 -3.56 -3.19
C LEU A 53 5.52 -2.15 -3.76
N ILE A 54 6.45 -1.34 -3.25
CA ILE A 54 6.71 0.01 -3.76
C ILE A 54 7.05 -0.02 -5.26
N LYS A 55 7.90 -0.97 -5.68
CA LYS A 55 8.22 -1.17 -7.11
C LYS A 55 6.96 -1.50 -7.93
N ALA A 56 6.07 -2.32 -7.41
CA ALA A 56 4.82 -2.68 -8.06
C ALA A 56 3.87 -1.46 -8.18
N VAL A 57 3.69 -0.71 -7.10
CA VAL A 57 2.91 0.54 -7.05
C VAL A 57 3.42 1.52 -8.10
N ASN A 58 4.72 1.81 -8.07
CA ASN A 58 5.35 2.73 -9.01
C ASN A 58 5.13 2.28 -10.47
N SER A 59 5.27 0.99 -10.77
CA SER A 59 5.03 0.48 -12.13
C SER A 59 3.57 0.69 -12.58
N VAL A 60 2.60 0.42 -11.70
CA VAL A 60 1.17 0.54 -12.04
C VAL A 60 0.76 2.00 -12.21
N ASP A 61 1.12 2.87 -11.26
CA ASP A 61 0.67 4.26 -11.26
C ASP A 61 1.38 5.07 -12.35
N THR A 62 2.68 4.85 -12.56
CA THR A 62 3.41 5.48 -13.67
C THR A 62 2.84 5.08 -15.03
N LYS A 63 2.48 3.79 -15.24
CA LYS A 63 1.82 3.34 -16.47
C LYS A 63 0.45 4.00 -16.69
N ARG A 64 -0.23 4.40 -15.62
CA ARG A 64 -1.52 5.10 -15.66
C ARG A 64 -1.39 6.62 -15.69
N GLY A 65 -0.18 7.17 -15.57
CA GLY A 65 0.05 8.61 -15.43
C GLY A 65 -0.49 9.20 -14.12
N SER A 66 -0.63 8.37 -13.08
CA SER A 66 -1.11 8.77 -11.76
C SER A 66 0.06 8.92 -10.77
N LYS A 67 -0.17 9.66 -9.68
CA LYS A 67 0.80 9.74 -8.58
C LYS A 67 0.86 8.40 -7.84
N LEU A 68 2.00 8.11 -7.23
CA LEU A 68 2.18 6.88 -6.45
C LEU A 68 1.12 6.77 -5.35
N TRP A 69 0.64 5.55 -5.12
CA TRP A 69 -0.35 5.22 -4.11
C TRP A 69 -1.76 5.75 -4.38
N SER A 70 -2.05 6.27 -5.58
CA SER A 70 -3.35 6.89 -5.89
C SER A 70 -4.54 5.98 -5.57
N ASN A 71 -4.45 4.67 -5.86
CA ASN A 71 -5.55 3.74 -5.59
C ASN A 71 -5.85 3.59 -4.08
N VAL A 72 -4.82 3.59 -3.23
CA VAL A 72 -5.02 3.48 -1.78
C VAL A 72 -5.48 4.82 -1.22
N MET A 73 -4.95 5.93 -1.73
CA MET A 73 -5.34 7.27 -1.30
C MET A 73 -6.80 7.60 -1.67
N GLU A 74 -7.31 7.09 -2.79
CA GLU A 74 -8.73 7.22 -3.13
C GLU A 74 -9.63 6.58 -2.06
N ILE A 75 -9.25 5.40 -1.55
CA ILE A 75 -9.95 4.73 -0.43
C ILE A 75 -9.87 5.58 0.84
N LEU A 76 -8.67 6.09 1.16
CA LEU A 76 -8.46 6.87 2.39
C LEU A 76 -9.15 8.24 2.38
N ASN A 77 -9.43 8.78 1.20
CA ASN A 77 -10.09 10.08 1.02
C ASN A 77 -11.61 9.95 0.77
N GLU A 78 -12.19 8.74 0.79
CA GLU A 78 -13.62 8.56 0.53
C GLU A 78 -14.46 9.21 1.64
N LYS A 79 -15.37 10.11 1.25
CA LYS A 79 -16.20 10.92 2.17
C LYS A 79 -17.58 10.34 2.44
N ASP A 80 -18.12 9.56 1.50
CA ASP A 80 -19.48 9.02 1.55
C ASP A 80 -19.46 7.50 1.67
N GLY A 81 -20.22 6.94 2.63
CA GLY A 81 -20.31 5.49 2.80
C GLY A 81 -18.99 4.84 3.23
N VAL A 82 -18.26 5.52 4.12
CA VAL A 82 -16.95 5.11 4.65
C VAL A 82 -16.99 3.68 5.19
N ASP A 83 -16.30 2.78 4.52
CA ASP A 83 -16.00 1.44 5.03
C ASP A 83 -14.75 1.52 5.91
N THR A 84 -14.95 1.67 7.22
CA THR A 84 -13.87 1.79 8.20
C THR A 84 -12.89 0.62 8.13
N GLU A 85 -13.33 -0.58 7.74
CA GLU A 85 -12.44 -1.73 7.61
C GLU A 85 -11.46 -1.53 6.45
N LEU A 86 -11.93 -0.99 5.32
CA LEU A 86 -11.07 -0.64 4.18
C LEU A 86 -10.09 0.49 4.52
N LEU A 87 -10.53 1.51 5.27
CA LEU A 87 -9.64 2.55 5.78
C LEU A 87 -8.52 1.97 6.64
N VAL A 88 -8.87 1.09 7.58
CA VAL A 88 -7.89 0.44 8.45
C VAL A 88 -6.91 -0.39 7.62
N PHE A 89 -7.37 -1.17 6.63
CA PHE A 89 -6.47 -1.94 5.78
C PHE A 89 -5.56 -1.06 4.91
N GLY A 90 -6.10 -0.02 4.26
CA GLY A 90 -5.31 0.90 3.46
C GLY A 90 -4.23 1.59 4.28
N MET A 91 -4.62 2.09 5.46
CA MET A 91 -3.70 2.74 6.39
C MET A 91 -2.63 1.78 6.92
N THR A 92 -3.02 0.57 7.32
CA THR A 92 -2.10 -0.45 7.82
C THR A 92 -1.12 -0.87 6.74
N LEU A 93 -1.57 -0.98 5.48
CA LEU A 93 -0.71 -1.35 4.36
C LEU A 93 0.38 -0.30 4.15
N ILE A 94 0.02 0.98 4.13
CA ILE A 94 0.99 2.07 4.01
C ILE A 94 1.98 2.02 5.18
N ASN A 95 1.49 1.99 6.42
CA ASN A 95 2.35 2.01 7.62
C ASN A 95 3.33 0.84 7.65
N LYS A 96 2.90 -0.37 7.31
CA LYS A 96 3.78 -1.55 7.26
C LYS A 96 4.79 -1.47 6.12
N THR A 97 4.40 -0.90 4.98
CA THR A 97 5.30 -0.70 3.85
C THR A 97 6.39 0.30 4.21
N LEU A 98 6.02 1.43 4.83
CA LEU A 98 6.97 2.43 5.33
C LEU A 98 7.90 1.85 6.40
N ALA A 99 7.36 1.08 7.34
CA ALA A 99 8.15 0.44 8.40
C ALA A 99 9.14 -0.63 7.88
N GLY A 100 8.94 -1.15 6.66
CA GLY A 100 9.83 -2.11 6.01
C GLY A 100 10.93 -1.47 5.16
N LEU A 101 11.04 -0.14 5.14
CA LEU A 101 12.11 0.56 4.43
C LEU A 101 13.44 0.45 5.20
N PRO A 102 14.57 0.29 4.48
CA PRO A 102 15.86 -0.06 5.11
C PRO A 102 16.55 1.13 5.78
N ASP A 103 16.18 2.36 5.43
CA ASP A 103 16.83 3.59 5.89
C ASP A 103 15.82 4.74 6.00
N GLN A 104 16.25 5.77 6.74
CA GLN A 104 15.45 6.93 7.06
C GLN A 104 15.18 7.82 5.84
N ASP A 105 16.13 7.93 4.91
CA ASP A 105 15.99 8.78 3.72
C ASP A 105 14.88 8.22 2.81
N SER A 106 14.94 6.91 2.52
CA SER A 106 13.91 6.20 1.78
C SER A 106 12.51 6.35 2.40
N TYR A 107 12.44 6.36 3.74
CA TYR A 107 11.18 6.56 4.47
C TYR A 107 10.60 7.95 4.23
N TYR A 108 11.41 9.01 4.43
CA TYR A 108 10.93 10.38 4.27
C TYR A 108 10.59 10.69 2.80
N ASP A 109 11.37 10.20 1.85
CA ASP A 109 11.04 10.31 0.42
C ASP A 109 9.64 9.75 0.11
N MET A 110 9.30 8.60 0.71
CA MET A 110 8.00 7.96 0.49
C MET A 110 6.87 8.67 1.24
N VAL A 111 7.13 9.21 2.43
CA VAL A 111 6.15 10.03 3.18
C VAL A 111 5.82 11.31 2.41
N ASP A 112 6.83 12.02 1.90
CA ASP A 112 6.64 13.24 1.11
C ASP A 112 5.77 12.95 -0.13
N CYS A 113 6.02 11.83 -0.81
CA CYS A 113 5.19 11.38 -1.93
C CYS A 113 3.73 11.12 -1.52
N LEU A 114 3.48 10.58 -0.32
CA LEU A 114 2.13 10.31 0.18
C LEU A 114 1.42 11.60 0.61
N GLU A 115 2.14 12.54 1.21
CA GLU A 115 1.61 13.86 1.57
C GLU A 115 1.09 14.59 0.33
N ASP A 116 1.86 14.55 -0.76
CA ASP A 116 1.52 15.12 -2.06
C ASP A 116 0.23 14.57 -2.71
N VAL A 117 -0.23 13.41 -2.27
CA VAL A 117 -1.46 12.74 -2.75
C VAL A 117 -2.58 12.81 -1.70
N SER A 118 -2.22 13.06 -0.43
CA SER A 118 -3.18 13.19 0.65
C SER A 118 -3.85 14.57 0.64
N ALA A 119 -5.17 14.61 0.55
CA ALA A 119 -5.91 15.84 0.81
C ALA A 119 -5.96 16.07 2.32
N SER A 120 -4.88 16.63 2.89
CA SER A 120 -4.69 17.24 4.23
C SER A 120 -5.12 16.48 5.52
N GLN A 121 -5.89 15.39 5.46
CA GLN A 121 -6.34 14.61 6.64
C GLN A 121 -5.63 13.27 6.80
N ALA A 122 -5.30 12.58 5.70
CA ALA A 122 -4.56 11.31 5.76
C ALA A 122 -3.08 11.51 6.16
N GLY A 123 -2.44 12.62 5.77
CA GLY A 123 -1.06 12.96 6.18
C GLY A 123 -0.89 13.01 7.70
N HIS A 124 -1.87 13.57 8.42
CA HIS A 124 -1.81 13.64 9.88
C HIS A 124 -1.91 12.27 10.57
N LEU A 125 -2.61 11.30 9.96
CA LEU A 125 -2.69 9.93 10.46
C LEU A 125 -1.42 9.13 10.14
N LEU A 126 -0.75 9.42 9.02
CA LEU A 126 0.45 8.72 8.55
C LEU A 126 1.68 9.06 9.39
N LEU A 127 1.75 10.27 9.94
CA LEU A 127 2.86 10.75 10.77
C LEU A 127 2.77 10.33 12.25
N CYS A 128 1.59 9.93 12.75
CA CYS A 128 1.39 9.64 14.17
C CYS A 128 2.16 8.44 14.77
N PRO A 129 2.54 7.36 14.06
CA PRO A 129 3.12 6.18 14.71
C PRO A 129 4.54 6.37 15.28
N TRP A 130 5.29 7.40 14.87
CA TRP A 130 6.71 7.57 15.26
C TRP A 130 6.98 8.63 16.32
N HIS A 131 5.99 9.42 16.76
CA HIS A 131 6.14 10.24 17.97
C HIS A 131 6.06 9.44 19.29
N LEU A 132 5.93 8.11 19.21
CA LEU A 132 5.76 7.19 20.35
C LEU A 132 6.78 6.04 20.40
N LYS A 133 7.88 6.12 19.63
CA LYS A 133 9.04 5.23 19.81
C LYS A 133 10.24 6.02 20.33
#